data_AF-A0A5M4DB57-F1
#
_entry.id   AF-A0A5M4DB57-F1
#
_cell.length_a   1.000
_cell.length_b   1.000
_cell.length_c   1.000
_cell.angle_alpha   90.00
_cell.angle_beta   90.00
_cell.angle_gamma   90.00
#
_symmetry.space_group_name_H-M   'P 1'
#
loop_
_entity.id
_entity.type
_entity.pdbx_description
1 polymer ?
#
loop_
_entity_poly.entity_id
_entity_poly.type
_entity_poly.pdbx_seq_one_letter_code
_entity_poly.pdbx_strand_id
1 'polypeptide(L)'
;MGVTSPRDMGFLLEQIYRSKAASPAACQKMIRILSHQYWDDFLSYAIPPTVGVASKVGALNRSRSDSAIVFGPRPYIVTVYTDHQKDQRWEDDNEGNVAIRRISGLIWNHLHPERPYNPPPDARKWFPTGGGVEGG
;
A
#
# COMPACT_ATOMS: atom_id res chain seq x y z
N MET A 1 -8.31 13.99 16.46
CA MET A 1 -9.24 14.44 15.40
C MET A 1 -8.48 14.38 14.09
N GLY A 2 -9.02 13.66 13.11
CA GLY A 2 -8.26 13.07 11.99
C GLY A 2 -8.44 11.56 12.02
N VAL A 3 -9.70 11.12 11.95
CA VAL A 3 -10.05 9.70 11.93
C VAL A 3 -10.68 9.39 10.58
N THR A 4 -10.24 8.30 9.98
CA THR A 4 -10.80 7.70 8.78
C THR A 4 -10.84 6.19 9.01
N SER A 5 -11.68 5.47 8.28
CA SER A 5 -11.70 4.01 8.29
C SER A 5 -11.15 3.43 6.99
N PRO A 6 -10.72 2.16 6.97
CA PRO A 6 -10.38 1.47 5.73
C PRO A 6 -11.48 1.55 4.66
N ARG A 7 -12.75 1.54 5.10
CA ARG A 7 -13.93 1.67 4.22
C ARG A 7 -13.99 3.06 3.58
N ASP A 8 -13.77 4.12 4.35
CA ASP A 8 -13.83 5.49 3.83
C ASP A 8 -12.75 5.73 2.78
N MET A 9 -11.52 5.29 3.04
CA MET A 9 -10.42 5.43 2.08
C MET A 9 -10.59 4.54 0.86
N GLY A 10 -11.10 3.31 1.03
CA GLY A 10 -11.46 2.46 -0.10
C GLY A 10 -12.52 3.11 -0.99
N PHE A 11 -13.55 3.70 -0.38
CA PHE A 11 -14.58 4.45 -1.10
C PHE A 11 -14.01 5.69 -1.81
N LEU A 12 -13.12 6.46 -1.17
CA LEU A 12 -12.47 7.61 -1.79
C LEU A 12 -11.64 7.20 -3.01
N LEU A 13 -10.85 6.13 -2.90
CA LEU A 13 -10.08 5.61 -4.04
C LEU A 13 -10.99 5.15 -5.18
N GLU A 14 -12.13 4.54 -4.86
CA GLU A 14 -13.15 4.21 -5.86
C GLU A 14 -13.70 5.46 -6.55
N GLN A 15 -14.02 6.52 -5.80
CA GLN A 15 -14.50 7.76 -6.39
C GLN A 15 -13.43 8.44 -7.26
N ILE A 16 -12.15 8.40 -6.87
CA ILE A 16 -11.03 8.88 -7.69
C ILE A 16 -10.95 8.07 -8.99
N TYR A 17 -10.94 6.74 -8.89
CA TYR A 17 -10.88 5.84 -10.05
C TYR A 17 -12.04 6.09 -11.03
N ARG A 18 -13.25 6.30 -10.52
CA ARG A 18 -14.46 6.57 -11.31
C ARG A 18 -14.59 8.02 -11.78
N SER A 19 -13.60 8.89 -11.53
CA SER A 19 -13.66 10.32 -11.85
C SER A 19 -14.84 11.07 -11.21
N LYS A 20 -15.22 10.67 -10.00
CA LYS A 20 -16.34 11.23 -9.21
C LYS A 20 -15.89 12.03 -7.99
N ALA A 21 -14.64 11.89 -7.56
CA ALA A 21 -14.12 12.63 -6.40
C ALA A 21 -13.84 14.11 -6.69
N ALA A 22 -13.50 14.44 -7.95
CA ALA A 22 -13.17 15.79 -8.42
C ALA A 22 -13.36 15.85 -9.95
N SER A 23 -12.74 16.82 -10.64
CA SER A 23 -12.73 16.83 -12.12
C SER A 23 -12.00 15.60 -12.69
N PRO A 24 -12.36 15.14 -13.91
CA PRO A 24 -11.66 14.02 -14.55
C PRO A 24 -10.14 14.22 -14.65
N ALA A 25 -9.70 15.43 -15.00
CA ALA A 25 -8.28 15.77 -15.09
C ALA A 25 -7.56 15.67 -13.72
N ALA A 26 -8.21 16.13 -12.64
CA ALA A 26 -7.67 16.02 -11.29
C ALA A 26 -7.59 14.56 -10.83
N CYS A 27 -8.61 13.75 -11.11
CA CYS A 27 -8.63 12.33 -10.77
C CYS A 27 -7.52 11.55 -11.50
N GLN A 28 -7.33 11.80 -12.80
CA GLN A 28 -6.23 11.21 -13.57
C GLN A 28 -4.86 11.63 -13.03
N LYS A 29 -4.68 12.92 -12.69
CA LYS A 29 -3.46 13.41 -12.05
C LYS A 29 -3.21 12.71 -10.72
N MET A 30 -4.26 12.48 -9.92
CA MET A 30 -4.16 11.79 -8.64
C MET A 30 -3.71 10.34 -8.81
N ILE A 31 -4.32 9.58 -9.72
CA ILE A 31 -3.89 8.21 -10.04
C ILE A 31 -2.41 8.19 -10.44
N ARG A 32 -1.98 9.14 -11.29
CA ARG A 32 -0.57 9.25 -11.69
C ARG A 32 0.35 9.49 -10.49
N ILE A 33 0.02 10.43 -9.60
CA ILE A 33 0.82 10.71 -8.40
C ILE A 33 0.92 9.47 -7.52
N LEU A 34 -0.21 8.83 -7.25
CA LEU A 34 -0.27 7.63 -6.41
C LEU A 34 0.44 6.44 -7.04
N SER A 35 0.55 6.37 -8.38
CA SER A 35 1.28 5.30 -9.07
C SER A 35 2.81 5.43 -9.05
N HIS A 36 3.32 6.54 -8.51
CA HIS A 36 4.76 6.80 -8.39
C HIS A 36 5.17 6.99 -6.92
N GLN A 37 4.64 6.17 -6.02
CA GLN A 37 5.08 6.18 -4.62
C GLN A 37 6.53 5.73 -4.49
N TYR A 38 7.30 6.47 -3.67
CA TYR A 38 8.63 6.07 -3.26
C TYR A 38 8.59 4.90 -2.25
N TRP A 39 7.61 4.91 -1.35
CA TRP A 39 7.37 3.85 -0.35
C TRP A 39 6.57 2.71 -0.98
N ASP A 40 7.25 1.79 -1.67
CA ASP A 40 6.65 0.63 -2.33
C ASP A 40 6.76 -0.66 -1.51
N ASP A 41 7.30 -0.59 -0.30
CA ASP A 41 7.56 -1.70 0.60
C ASP A 41 6.34 -2.07 1.48
N PHE A 42 5.12 -1.68 1.13
CA PHE A 42 3.87 -2.00 1.87
C PHE A 42 2.96 -2.93 1.08
N LEU A 43 1.81 -2.45 0.56
CA LEU A 43 0.92 -3.28 -0.26
C LEU A 43 1.62 -3.65 -1.57
N SER A 44 2.28 -2.69 -2.21
CA SER A 44 2.95 -2.89 -3.50
C SER A 44 4.02 -3.98 -3.47
N TYR A 45 4.67 -4.20 -2.32
CA TYR A 45 5.74 -5.19 -2.16
C TYR A 45 5.34 -6.59 -2.63
N ALA A 46 4.12 -7.03 -2.33
CA ALA A 46 3.64 -8.37 -2.64
C ALA A 46 2.86 -8.46 -3.96
N ILE A 47 3.07 -7.50 -4.87
CA ILE A 47 2.42 -7.44 -6.19
C ILE A 47 3.51 -7.48 -7.29
N PRO A 48 3.28 -8.19 -8.41
CA PRO A 48 4.26 -8.26 -9.49
C PRO A 48 4.68 -6.87 -10.00
N PRO A 49 5.96 -6.67 -10.35
CA PRO A 49 6.47 -5.38 -10.83
C PRO A 49 5.88 -4.96 -12.19
N THR A 50 5.20 -5.87 -12.89
CA THR A 50 4.49 -5.58 -14.15
C THR A 50 3.08 -5.02 -13.93
N VAL A 51 2.61 -4.90 -12.68
CA VAL A 51 1.27 -4.44 -12.33
C VAL A 51 1.36 -3.02 -11.77
N GLY A 52 0.57 -2.11 -12.34
CA GLY A 52 0.47 -0.77 -11.80
C GLY A 52 -0.23 -0.79 -10.44
N VAL A 53 0.33 -0.08 -9.45
CA VAL A 53 -0.28 0.11 -8.14
C VAL A 53 -0.28 1.59 -7.82
N ALA A 54 -1.47 2.16 -7.57
CA ALA A 54 -1.63 3.52 -7.09
C ALA A 54 -1.92 3.49 -5.58
N SER A 55 -0.90 3.73 -4.75
CA SER A 55 -0.97 3.54 -3.29
C SER A 55 -0.68 4.81 -2.49
N LYS A 56 -1.02 4.77 -1.20
CA LYS A 56 -0.63 5.78 -0.22
C LYS A 56 -0.36 5.14 1.14
N VAL A 57 0.92 5.07 1.48
CA VAL A 57 1.41 4.60 2.78
C VAL A 57 1.19 5.66 3.87
N GLY A 58 0.84 5.22 5.08
CA GLY A 58 0.82 6.00 6.30
C GLY A 58 1.53 5.26 7.44
N ALA A 59 2.38 5.96 8.19
CA ALA A 59 3.09 5.38 9.32
C ALA A 59 3.16 6.41 10.45
N LEU A 60 2.84 5.95 11.67
CA LEU A 60 3.01 6.66 12.93
C LEU A 60 3.51 5.66 13.96
N ASN A 61 4.14 6.06 15.06
CA ASN A 61 4.71 5.11 16.04
C ASN A 61 3.77 3.96 16.41
N ARG A 62 2.49 4.24 16.68
CA ARG A 62 1.49 3.25 17.11
C ARG A 62 0.70 2.56 15.98
N SER A 63 0.89 2.96 14.72
CA SER A 63 0.05 2.50 13.60
C SER A 63 0.78 2.46 12.25
N ARG A 64 0.31 1.57 11.36
CA ARG A 64 0.70 1.49 9.96
C ARG A 64 -0.54 1.41 9.11
N SER A 65 -0.51 1.99 7.92
CA SER A 65 -1.59 1.91 6.97
C SER A 65 -1.11 2.00 5.54
N ASP A 66 -1.88 1.42 4.64
CA ASP A 66 -1.73 1.63 3.21
C ASP A 66 -3.08 1.44 2.52
N SER A 67 -3.33 2.21 1.48
CA SER A 67 -4.55 2.16 0.67
C SER A 67 -4.15 2.20 -0.79
N ALA A 68 -4.59 1.22 -1.59
CA ALA A 68 -4.13 1.07 -2.97
C ALA A 68 -5.25 0.69 -3.94
N ILE A 69 -5.12 1.21 -5.17
CA ILE A 69 -5.76 0.66 -6.37
C ILE A 69 -4.72 -0.23 -7.07
N VAL A 70 -5.07 -1.48 -7.31
CA VAL A 70 -4.20 -2.46 -7.99
C VAL A 70 -4.76 -2.73 -9.38
N PHE A 71 -4.00 -2.38 -10.42
CA PHE A 71 -4.39 -2.52 -11.82
C PHE A 71 -3.98 -3.88 -12.41
N GLY A 72 -4.27 -4.97 -11.68
CA GLY A 72 -4.05 -6.35 -12.12
C GLY A 72 -5.11 -6.84 -13.11
N PRO A 73 -4.98 -8.08 -13.64
CA PRO A 73 -5.99 -8.69 -14.50
C PRO A 73 -7.42 -8.68 -13.92
N ARG A 74 -7.54 -8.88 -12.61
CA ARG A 74 -8.74 -8.62 -11.82
C ARG A 74 -8.45 -7.43 -10.90
N PRO A 75 -8.74 -6.19 -11.34
CA PRO A 75 -8.37 -5.00 -10.57
C PRO A 75 -9.19 -4.90 -9.28
N TYR A 76 -8.55 -4.39 -8.22
CA TYR A 76 -9.18 -4.25 -6.91
C TYR A 76 -8.68 -3.04 -6.14
N ILE A 77 -9.44 -2.64 -5.14
CA ILE A 77 -9.05 -1.66 -4.13
C ILE A 77 -8.85 -2.40 -2.82
N VAL A 78 -7.78 -2.07 -2.12
CA VAL A 78 -7.46 -2.65 -0.81
C VAL A 78 -6.99 -1.54 0.13
N THR A 79 -7.46 -1.61 1.37
CA THR A 79 -7.05 -0.69 2.44
C THR A 79 -6.80 -1.50 3.71
N VAL A 80 -5.60 -1.38 4.28
CA VAL A 80 -5.18 -2.15 5.47
C VAL A 80 -4.59 -1.23 6.52
N TYR A 81 -5.15 -1.26 7.73
CA TYR A 81 -4.78 -0.39 8.84
C TYR A 81 -4.42 -1.28 10.04
N THR A 82 -3.30 -1.00 10.69
CA THR A 82 -2.94 -1.50 12.02
C THR A 82 -2.93 -0.35 13.01
N ASP A 83 -3.36 -0.57 14.24
CA ASP A 83 -3.33 0.43 15.30
C ASP A 83 -3.03 -0.23 16.65
N HIS A 84 -2.71 0.56 17.67
CA HIS A 84 -2.34 0.09 19.01
C HIS A 84 -1.18 -0.92 19.00
N GLN A 85 -0.21 -0.72 18.09
CA GLN A 85 0.94 -1.61 17.99
C GLN A 85 1.84 -1.49 19.22
N LYS A 86 2.27 -2.65 19.74
CA LYS A 86 3.32 -2.74 20.75
C LYS A 86 4.68 -2.42 20.14
N ASP A 87 4.94 -2.95 18.95
CA ASP A 87 6.12 -2.60 18.18
C ASP A 87 5.96 -1.22 17.53
N GLN A 88 6.68 -0.24 18.07
CA GLN A 88 6.66 1.16 17.62
C GLN A 88 7.94 1.56 16.87
N ARG A 89 8.84 0.62 16.60
CA ARG A 89 10.12 0.88 15.93
C ARG A 89 9.89 1.25 14.46
N TRP A 90 10.79 2.06 13.90
CA TRP A 90 10.78 2.47 12.49
C TRP A 90 11.69 1.57 11.65
N GLU A 91 11.58 0.26 11.88
CA GLU A 91 12.34 -0.77 11.18
C GLU A 91 11.49 -1.44 10.10
N ASP A 92 12.13 -2.02 9.10
CA ASP A 92 11.46 -2.75 8.03
C ASP A 92 10.68 -3.96 8.56
N ASP A 93 11.20 -4.59 9.62
CA ASP A 93 10.62 -5.76 10.28
C ASP A 93 9.45 -5.44 11.23
N ASN A 94 9.03 -4.18 11.33
CA ASN A 94 7.90 -3.78 12.17
C ASN A 94 6.68 -4.67 11.90
N GLU A 95 6.06 -5.18 12.96
CA GLU A 95 4.96 -6.15 12.87
C GLU A 95 3.80 -5.66 11.98
N GLY A 96 3.53 -4.34 11.96
CA GLY A 96 2.49 -3.74 11.12
C GLY A 96 2.84 -3.72 9.65
N ASN A 97 4.11 -3.40 9.32
CA ASN A 97 4.63 -3.46 7.96
C ASN A 97 4.54 -4.91 7.44
N VAL A 98 4.97 -5.87 8.26
CA VAL A 98 4.91 -7.31 7.94
C VAL A 98 3.47 -7.78 7.73
N ALA A 99 2.53 -7.35 8.58
CA ALA A 99 1.12 -7.68 8.44
C ALA A 99 0.52 -7.18 7.12
N ILE A 100 0.79 -5.92 6.76
CA ILE A 100 0.30 -5.30 5.51
C ILE A 100 0.84 -6.08 4.30
N ARG A 101 2.15 -6.37 4.26
CA ARG A 101 2.79 -7.15 3.18
C ARG A 101 2.16 -8.54 3.04
N ARG A 102 1.95 -9.23 4.16
CA ARG A 102 1.34 -10.57 4.18
C ARG A 102 -0.10 -10.55 3.67
N ILE A 103 -0.90 -9.59 4.12
CA ILE A 103 -2.29 -9.42 3.64
C ILE A 103 -2.30 -9.14 2.13
N SER A 104 -1.41 -8.28 1.64
CA SER A 104 -1.30 -7.99 0.21
C SER A 104 -1.03 -9.25 -0.62
N GLY A 105 -0.04 -10.06 -0.23
CA GLY A 105 0.29 -11.29 -0.93
C GLY A 105 -0.84 -12.33 -0.89
N LEU A 106 -1.56 -12.43 0.23
CA LEU A 106 -2.74 -13.29 0.33
C LEU A 106 -3.85 -12.84 -0.63
N ILE A 107 -4.13 -11.54 -0.70
CA ILE A 107 -5.14 -10.99 -1.60
C ILE A 107 -4.74 -11.21 -3.05
N TRP A 108 -3.49 -10.88 -3.42
CA TRP A 108 -3.00 -11.06 -4.79
C TRP A 108 -3.14 -12.52 -5.23
N ASN A 109 -2.60 -13.45 -4.44
CA ASN A 109 -2.59 -14.87 -4.78
C ASN A 109 -4.00 -15.50 -4.76
N HIS A 110 -4.92 -14.98 -3.96
CA HIS A 110 -6.33 -15.41 -3.97
C HIS A 110 -7.09 -14.88 -5.19
N LEU A 111 -6.87 -13.61 -5.54
CA LEU A 111 -7.50 -12.98 -6.69
C LEU A 111 -6.80 -13.31 -8.02
N HIS A 112 -5.63 -13.94 -8.01
CA HIS A 112 -4.88 -14.32 -9.22
C HIS A 112 -4.14 -15.67 -9.04
N PRO A 113 -4.83 -16.78 -8.69
CA PRO A 113 -4.21 -18.10 -8.55
C PRO A 113 -3.46 -18.59 -9.80
N GLU A 114 -3.80 -18.06 -10.97
CA GLU A 114 -3.13 -18.32 -12.25
C GLU A 114 -1.78 -17.61 -12.41
N ARG A 115 -1.50 -16.60 -11.56
CA ARG A 115 -0.26 -15.80 -11.57
C ARG A 115 0.19 -15.47 -10.14
N PRO A 116 0.49 -16.49 -9.33
CA PRO A 116 0.94 -16.25 -7.96
C PRO A 116 2.25 -15.45 -7.97
N TYR A 117 2.43 -14.63 -6.95
CA TYR A 117 3.65 -13.85 -6.79
C TYR A 117 4.14 -13.91 -5.35
N ASN A 118 5.44 -14.09 -5.24
CA ASN A 118 6.17 -13.94 -3.99
C ASN A 118 7.44 -13.14 -4.31
N PRO A 119 7.74 -12.06 -3.58
CA PRO A 119 8.95 -11.30 -3.80
C PRO A 119 10.21 -12.16 -3.68
N PRO A 120 11.28 -11.86 -4.44
CA PRO A 120 12.57 -12.53 -4.28
C PRO A 120 13.09 -12.46 -2.83
N PRO A 121 13.81 -13.48 -2.34
CA PRO A 121 14.30 -13.51 -0.96
C PRO A 121 15.17 -12.30 -0.55
N ASP A 122 15.90 -11.71 -1.51
CA ASP A 122 16.80 -10.58 -1.31
C ASP A 122 16.14 -9.21 -1.55
N ALA A 123 14.84 -9.16 -1.88
CA ALA A 123 14.14 -7.92 -2.21
C ALA A 123 14.19 -6.87 -1.10
N ARG A 124 14.23 -7.30 0.18
CA ARG A 124 14.28 -6.41 1.35
C ARG A 124 15.49 -5.48 1.36
N LYS A 125 16.61 -5.90 0.76
CA LYS A 125 17.83 -5.08 0.64
C LYS A 125 17.58 -3.77 -0.13
N TRP A 126 16.56 -3.76 -0.98
CA TRP A 126 16.23 -2.66 -1.87
C TRP A 126 15.05 -1.83 -1.38
N PHE A 127 14.65 -1.99 -0.12
CA PHE A 127 13.59 -1.17 0.44
C PHE A 127 13.99 0.31 0.48
N PRO A 128 13.00 1.20 0.37
CA PRO A 128 13.26 2.64 0.39
C PRO A 128 13.88 3.05 1.73
N THR A 129 14.83 3.98 1.67
CA THR A 129 15.59 4.46 2.84
C THR A 129 15.19 5.90 3.13
N GLY A 130 14.61 6.20 4.29
CA GLY A 130 14.28 7.61 4.63
C GLY A 130 13.10 7.87 5.57
N GLY A 131 12.75 6.94 6.47
CA GLY A 131 11.55 7.03 7.31
C GLY A 131 11.79 7.46 8.76
N GLY A 132 13.05 7.72 9.16
CA GLY A 132 13.41 8.22 10.50
C GLY A 132 14.12 7.19 11.39
N VAL A 133 15.44 7.11 11.25
CA VAL A 133 16.43 7.45 12.29
C VAL A 133 17.77 7.69 11.58
N GLU A 134 18.26 8.93 11.61
CA GLU A 134 19.71 9.13 11.63
C GLU A 134 20.18 8.58 12.98
N GLY A 135 20.97 7.52 12.93
CA GLY A 135 21.66 6.95 14.08
C GLY A 135 22.94 6.30 13.59
N GLY A 136 24.04 7.03 13.75
CA GLY A 136 25.39 6.45 13.69
C GLY A 136 25.72 5.65 14.95
#